data_AF-A0AAD5E0V1-F1
#
_entry.id   AF-A0AAD5E0V1-F1
#
_cell.length_a   1.000
_cell.length_b   1.000
_cell.length_c   1.000
_cell.angle_alpha   90.00
_cell.angle_beta   90.00
_cell.angle_gamma   90.00
#
_symmetry.space_group_name_H-M   'P 1'
#
loop_
_entity.id
_entity.type
_entity.pdbx_description
1 polymer ?
#
loop_
_entity_poly.entity_id
_entity_poly.type
_entity_poly.pdbx_seq_one_letter_code
_entity_poly.pdbx_strand_id
1 'polypeptide(L)'
;MLLKPEISTSQGIAKALKGPGLSCGEKIDTAMTAWEMSSIYFPHKDEFLLDWLSSMLVKPPTKKKEENPQLDERYWKLLRDLLRHYVNSKASDRIPTIRVPLILSFSAAFQNFQETNGWDAQKVVSLYRSIQDCLQLLTQPALAFAYRPAMDQLFTTFENLILVIDGQMLIDRSESNQLLVELIRSANIIIPNLESHMLTSANQRKVGLNLLQV
;
A
#
# COMPACT_ATOMS: atom_id res chain seq x y z
N MET A 1 0.54 6.11 24.17
CA MET A 1 -0.91 6.28 24.38
C MET A 1 -1.46 4.92 24.79
N LEU A 2 -2.13 4.80 25.94
CA LEU A 2 -2.62 3.50 26.43
C LEU A 2 -3.98 3.19 25.78
N LEU A 3 -4.17 1.96 25.30
CA LEU A 3 -5.48 1.50 24.81
C LEU A 3 -6.50 1.56 25.96
N LYS A 4 -7.76 1.89 25.64
CA LYS A 4 -8.86 1.75 26.61
C LYS A 4 -8.87 0.31 27.16
N PRO A 5 -9.21 0.08 28.44
CA PRO A 5 -9.15 -1.26 29.05
C PRO A 5 -9.93 -2.33 28.28
N GLU A 6 -11.02 -1.94 27.60
CA GLU A 6 -11.83 -2.84 26.78
C GLU A 6 -11.11 -3.35 25.50
N ILE A 7 -10.06 -2.65 25.07
CA ILE A 7 -9.26 -2.95 23.87
C ILE A 7 -7.88 -3.53 24.27
N SER A 8 -7.62 -3.83 25.55
CA SER A 8 -6.33 -4.38 25.98
C SER A 8 -6.19 -5.90 25.79
N THR A 9 -7.14 -6.55 25.11
CA THR A 9 -7.11 -7.98 24.78
C THR A 9 -7.04 -8.18 23.27
N SER A 10 -6.45 -9.29 22.81
CA SER A 10 -6.42 -9.64 21.38
C SER A 10 -7.81 -9.68 20.74
N GLN A 11 -8.81 -10.22 21.45
CA GLN A 11 -10.20 -10.21 21.01
C GLN A 11 -10.79 -8.78 20.96
N GLY A 12 -10.50 -7.94 21.95
CA GLY A 12 -10.93 -6.55 21.99
C GLY A 12 -10.37 -5.74 20.82
N ILE A 13 -9.08 -5.89 20.53
CA ILE A 13 -8.42 -5.29 19.35
C ILE A 13 -9.08 -5.77 18.06
N ALA A 14 -9.25 -7.08 17.89
CA ALA A 14 -9.85 -7.63 16.67
C ALA A 14 -11.29 -7.13 16.45
N LYS A 15 -12.10 -7.05 17.51
CA LYS A 15 -13.45 -6.49 17.47
C LYS A 15 -13.45 -5.00 17.14
N ALA A 16 -12.56 -4.22 17.74
CA ALA A 16 -12.44 -2.79 17.49
C ALA A 16 -12.07 -2.49 16.03
N LEU A 17 -11.10 -3.22 15.47
CA LEU A 17 -10.61 -3.02 14.11
C LEU A 17 -11.61 -3.45 13.03
N LYS A 18 -12.30 -4.57 13.24
CA LYS A 18 -13.30 -5.11 12.28
C LYS A 18 -14.69 -4.52 12.47
N GLY A 19 -14.99 -3.98 13.64
CA GLY A 19 -16.30 -3.41 13.98
C GLY A 19 -16.55 -2.01 13.38
N PRO A 20 -17.81 -1.54 13.44
CA PRO A 20 -18.19 -0.21 12.95
C PRO A 20 -17.95 0.92 13.97
N GLY A 21 -17.56 0.60 15.22
CA GLY A 21 -17.56 1.56 16.33
C GLY A 21 -16.40 2.55 16.39
N LEU A 22 -15.42 2.44 15.50
CA LEU A 22 -14.27 3.33 15.41
C LEU A 22 -14.21 4.01 14.04
N SER A 23 -13.84 5.30 14.02
CA SER A 23 -13.47 6.02 12.79
C SER A 23 -12.20 5.43 12.15
N CYS A 24 -11.90 5.78 10.88
CA CYS A 24 -10.67 5.30 10.25
C CYS A 24 -9.41 5.72 11.03
N GLY A 25 -9.36 6.97 11.51
CA GLY A 25 -8.26 7.47 12.34
C GLY A 25 -8.05 6.66 13.62
N GLU A 26 -9.11 6.41 14.38
CA GLU A 26 -9.03 5.61 15.60
C GLU A 26 -8.64 4.16 15.33
N LYS A 27 -9.06 3.60 14.19
CA LYS A 27 -8.67 2.25 13.79
C LYS A 27 -7.19 2.13 13.51
N ILE A 28 -6.61 3.07 12.75
CA ILE A 28 -5.17 3.01 12.48
C ILE A 28 -4.35 3.26 13.74
N ASP A 29 -4.78 4.18 14.61
CA ASP A 29 -4.10 4.40 15.90
C ASP A 29 -4.16 3.16 16.80
N THR A 30 -5.31 2.46 16.81
CA THR A 30 -5.47 1.18 17.53
C THR A 30 -4.56 0.10 16.95
N ALA A 31 -4.47 -0.01 15.62
CA ALA A 31 -3.65 -1.01 14.95
C ALA A 31 -2.15 -0.77 15.16
N MET A 32 -1.70 0.49 15.06
CA MET A 32 -0.31 0.87 15.35
C MET A 32 0.05 0.61 16.81
N THR A 33 -0.84 0.97 17.74
CA THR A 33 -0.63 0.68 19.17
C THR A 33 -0.54 -0.82 19.41
N ALA A 34 -1.43 -1.62 18.82
CA ALA A 34 -1.37 -3.08 18.91
C ALA A 34 -0.05 -3.64 18.35
N TRP A 35 0.43 -3.10 17.23
CA TRP A 35 1.70 -3.49 16.62
C TRP A 35 2.89 -3.24 17.55
N GLU A 36 2.96 -2.06 18.17
CA GLU A 36 4.05 -1.65 19.07
C GLU A 36 4.00 -2.35 20.44
N MET A 37 2.82 -2.77 20.91
CA MET A 37 2.69 -3.42 22.21
C MET A 37 3.18 -4.87 22.19
N SER A 38 4.26 -5.14 22.92
CA SER A 38 4.77 -6.49 23.20
C SER A 38 4.11 -7.17 24.41
N SER A 39 3.45 -6.38 25.27
CA SER A 39 2.84 -6.86 26.52
C SER A 39 1.51 -7.60 26.33
N ILE A 40 0.86 -7.48 25.17
CA ILE A 40 -0.41 -8.17 24.87
C ILE A 40 -0.10 -9.45 24.12
N TYR A 41 -0.54 -10.58 24.68
CA TYR A 41 -0.54 -11.85 23.95
C TYR A 41 -1.60 -11.80 22.84
N PHE A 42 -1.12 -11.66 21.60
CA PHE A 42 -1.94 -11.71 20.39
C PHE A 42 -1.31 -12.73 19.43
N PRO A 43 -1.85 -13.97 19.39
CA PRO A 43 -1.41 -14.99 18.45
C PRO A 43 -1.50 -14.49 17.01
N HIS A 44 -0.43 -14.67 16.22
CA HIS A 44 -0.37 -14.27 14.80
C HIS A 44 -0.76 -12.80 14.58
N LYS A 45 -0.34 -11.92 15.50
CA LYS A 45 -0.64 -10.47 15.50
C LYS A 45 -0.29 -9.81 14.16
N ASP A 46 0.91 -10.08 13.69
CA ASP A 46 1.48 -9.62 12.43
C ASP A 46 0.61 -10.02 11.25
N GLU A 47 0.22 -11.29 11.14
CA GLU A 47 -0.62 -11.80 10.05
C GLU A 47 -2.02 -11.20 10.11
N PHE A 48 -2.63 -11.11 11.30
CA PHE A 48 -3.92 -10.49 11.49
C PHE A 48 -3.92 -9.02 11.05
N LEU A 49 -2.90 -8.25 11.48
CA LEU A 49 -2.79 -6.84 11.16
C LEU A 49 -2.53 -6.63 9.67
N LEU A 50 -1.71 -7.48 9.03
CA LEU A 50 -1.47 -7.42 7.60
C LEU A 50 -2.73 -7.69 6.79
N ASP A 51 -3.50 -8.73 7.13
CA ASP A 51 -4.76 -9.07 6.46
C ASP A 51 -5.80 -7.95 6.60
N TRP A 52 -5.96 -7.44 7.82
CA TRP A 52 -6.85 -6.31 8.10
C TRP A 52 -6.42 -5.05 7.34
N LEU A 53 -5.14 -4.70 7.39
CA LEU A 53 -4.60 -3.48 6.78
C LEU A 53 -4.70 -3.55 5.26
N SER A 54 -4.35 -4.68 4.67
CA SER A 54 -4.47 -4.91 3.22
C SER A 54 -5.93 -4.77 2.78
N SER A 55 -6.87 -5.33 3.56
CA SER A 55 -8.30 -5.21 3.31
C SER A 55 -8.81 -3.76 3.44
N MET A 56 -8.20 -2.93 4.28
CA MET A 56 -8.55 -1.51 4.39
C MET A 56 -8.03 -0.70 3.20
N LEU A 57 -6.79 -0.97 2.76
CA LEU A 57 -6.14 -0.25 1.66
C LEU A 57 -6.72 -0.57 0.28
N VAL A 58 -7.41 -1.71 0.10
CA VAL A 58 -8.09 -2.03 -1.18
C VAL A 58 -9.53 -1.51 -1.25
N LYS A 59 -10.06 -0.93 -0.17
CA LYS A 59 -11.44 -0.40 -0.18
C LYS A 59 -11.54 0.78 -1.14
N PRO A 60 -12.68 0.94 -1.84
CA PRO A 60 -12.91 2.13 -2.65
C PRO A 60 -12.72 3.41 -1.81
N PRO A 61 -12.13 4.45 -2.40
CA PRO A 61 -11.95 5.72 -1.71
C PRO A 61 -13.30 6.28 -1.27
N THR A 62 -13.36 6.80 -0.05
CA THR A 62 -14.57 7.42 0.48
C THR A 62 -14.66 8.88 0.03
N LYS A 63 -15.86 9.46 0.04
CA LYS A 63 -16.06 10.88 -0.30
C LYS A 63 -15.37 11.84 0.69
N LYS A 64 -15.04 11.37 1.90
CA LYS A 64 -14.38 12.17 2.94
C LYS A 64 -12.90 11.84 2.94
N LYS A 65 -12.05 12.82 2.66
CA LYS A 65 -10.59 12.63 2.56
C LYS A 65 -9.98 12.04 3.83
N GLU A 66 -10.51 12.43 4.99
CA GLU A 66 -10.03 11.99 6.31
C GLU A 66 -10.41 10.53 6.63
N GLU A 67 -11.36 9.96 5.88
CA GLU A 67 -11.82 8.57 5.99
C GLU A 67 -11.26 7.71 4.84
N ASN A 68 -10.25 8.19 4.12
CA ASN A 68 -9.63 7.50 3.00
C ASN A 68 -8.27 6.91 3.43
N PRO A 69 -8.18 5.59 3.68
CA PRO A 69 -6.94 4.94 4.11
C PRO A 69 -5.76 5.15 3.14
N GLN A 70 -6.03 5.27 1.84
CA GLN A 70 -4.98 5.46 0.84
C GLN A 70 -4.35 6.86 0.91
N LEU A 71 -5.04 7.84 1.50
CA LEU A 71 -4.55 9.21 1.70
C LEU A 71 -3.98 9.44 3.10
N ASP A 72 -4.00 8.44 3.98
CA ASP A 72 -3.45 8.53 5.34
C ASP A 72 -2.11 7.80 5.45
N GLU A 73 -1.03 8.57 5.61
CA GLU A 73 0.35 8.05 5.70
C GLU A 73 0.54 7.01 6.81
N ARG A 74 -0.26 7.04 7.88
CA ARG A 74 -0.18 6.06 8.99
C ARG A 74 -0.46 4.64 8.52
N TYR A 75 -1.39 4.47 7.59
CA TYR A 75 -1.71 3.15 7.01
C TYR A 75 -0.51 2.60 6.23
N TRP A 76 0.11 3.43 5.39
CA TRP A 76 1.30 3.06 4.62
C TRP A 76 2.51 2.80 5.51
N LYS A 77 2.69 3.60 6.57
CA LYS A 77 3.74 3.36 7.57
C LYS A 77 3.59 1.99 8.23
N LEU A 78 2.39 1.64 8.70
CA LEU A 78 2.14 0.33 9.31
C LEU A 78 2.37 -0.80 8.31
N LEU A 79 1.95 -0.63 7.06
CA LEU A 79 2.17 -1.61 5.99
C LEU A 79 3.66 -1.83 5.78
N ARG A 80 4.44 -0.76 5.65
CA ARG A 80 5.89 -0.81 5.51
C ARG A 80 6.54 -1.56 6.66
N ASP A 81 6.13 -1.30 7.90
CA ASP A 81 6.71 -1.92 9.08
C ASP A 81 6.41 -3.43 9.12
N LEU A 82 5.18 -3.83 8.75
CA LEU A 82 4.80 -5.24 8.61
C LEU A 82 5.55 -5.95 7.46
N LEU A 83 5.64 -5.33 6.28
CA LEU A 83 6.38 -5.90 5.16
C LEU A 83 7.88 -6.04 5.48
N ARG A 84 8.49 -5.02 6.12
CA ARG A 84 9.88 -5.10 6.60
C ARG A 84 10.07 -6.19 7.64
N HIS A 85 9.11 -6.38 8.53
CA HIS A 85 9.15 -7.47 9.51
C HIS A 85 9.30 -8.83 8.80
N TYR A 86 8.51 -9.09 7.76
CA TYR A 86 8.60 -10.33 6.99
C TYR A 86 9.86 -10.44 6.14
N VAL A 87 10.31 -9.35 5.51
CA VAL A 87 11.56 -9.34 4.73
C VAL A 87 12.77 -9.66 5.63
N ASN A 88 12.80 -9.11 6.84
CA ASN A 88 13.91 -9.27 7.77
C ASN A 88 13.83 -10.56 8.61
N SER A 89 12.66 -11.17 8.71
CA SER A 89 12.48 -12.40 9.46
C SER A 89 13.17 -13.56 8.74
N LYS A 90 14.32 -13.98 9.27
CA LYS A 90 15.04 -15.20 8.82
C LYS A 90 14.30 -16.50 9.20
N ALA A 91 13.20 -16.41 9.96
CA ALA A 91 12.46 -17.56 10.46
C ALA A 91 11.49 -18.07 9.39
N SER A 92 11.82 -19.24 8.85
CA SER A 92 11.24 -19.89 7.68
C SER A 92 9.77 -20.33 7.77
N ASP A 93 9.00 -20.06 8.81
CA ASP A 93 7.87 -20.94 9.09
C ASP A 93 6.47 -20.44 8.73
N ARG A 94 6.29 -19.19 8.27
CA ARG A 94 5.12 -18.74 7.49
C ARG A 94 5.24 -17.26 7.12
N ILE A 95 5.54 -16.97 5.86
CA ILE A 95 5.20 -15.66 5.29
C ILE A 95 3.70 -15.72 4.95
N PRO A 96 2.85 -14.85 5.50
CA PRO A 96 1.41 -14.92 5.27
C PRO A 96 1.08 -14.58 3.82
N THR A 97 0.11 -15.32 3.24
CA THR A 97 -0.40 -15.01 1.91
C THR A 97 -1.31 -13.79 1.97
N ILE A 98 -0.98 -12.75 1.20
CA ILE A 98 -1.85 -11.58 1.00
C ILE A 98 -2.92 -11.95 -0.03
N ARG A 99 -4.17 -12.06 0.42
CA ARG A 99 -5.27 -12.59 -0.39
C ARG A 99 -6.03 -11.55 -1.20
N VAL A 100 -5.84 -10.28 -0.88
CA VAL A 100 -6.48 -9.15 -1.57
C VAL A 100 -5.55 -8.59 -2.64
N PRO A 101 -6.08 -7.95 -3.70
CA PRO A 101 -5.26 -7.36 -4.76
C PRO A 101 -4.57 -6.07 -4.28
N LEU A 102 -3.63 -6.21 -3.34
CA LEU A 102 -2.99 -5.10 -2.65
C LEU A 102 -2.30 -4.13 -3.61
N ILE A 103 -1.77 -4.59 -4.75
CA ILE A 103 -1.20 -3.70 -5.77
C ILE A 103 -2.19 -2.63 -6.27
N LEU A 104 -3.50 -2.93 -6.26
CA LEU A 104 -4.53 -1.97 -6.65
C LEU A 104 -4.71 -0.84 -5.62
N SER A 105 -4.25 -0.98 -4.38
CA SER A 105 -4.25 0.15 -3.43
C SER A 105 -3.27 1.24 -3.84
N PHE A 106 -2.15 0.87 -4.48
CA PHE A 106 -1.18 1.82 -5.04
C PHE A 106 -1.78 2.54 -6.24
N SER A 107 -2.45 1.79 -7.11
CA SER A 107 -3.24 2.31 -8.22
C SER A 107 -4.27 3.35 -7.76
N ALA A 108 -5.05 3.01 -6.73
CA ALA A 108 -6.01 3.93 -6.13
C ALA A 108 -5.34 5.16 -5.49
N ALA A 109 -4.17 5.00 -4.86
CA ALA A 109 -3.43 6.14 -4.31
C ALA A 109 -2.90 7.08 -5.41
N PHE A 110 -2.50 6.55 -6.57
CA PHE A 110 -2.15 7.36 -7.74
C PHE A 110 -3.39 8.09 -8.27
N GLN A 111 -4.52 7.40 -8.48
CA GLN A 111 -5.74 8.06 -8.98
C GLN A 111 -6.27 9.16 -8.07
N ASN A 112 -6.17 8.97 -6.75
CA ASN A 112 -6.59 9.97 -5.77
C ASN A 112 -5.58 11.11 -5.60
N PHE A 113 -4.55 11.21 -6.46
CA PHE A 113 -3.56 12.29 -6.42
C PHE A 113 -4.22 13.67 -6.43
N GLN A 114 -5.24 13.88 -7.26
CA GLN A 114 -5.96 15.16 -7.35
C GLN A 114 -6.65 15.54 -6.02
N GLU A 115 -6.97 14.57 -5.18
CA GLU A 115 -7.55 14.84 -3.85
C GLU A 115 -6.53 15.43 -2.88
N THR A 116 -5.24 15.40 -3.21
CA THR A 116 -4.17 16.07 -2.46
C THR A 116 -3.99 17.54 -2.85
N ASN A 117 -4.77 18.05 -3.80
CA ASN A 117 -4.74 19.47 -4.16
C ASN A 117 -5.01 20.37 -2.94
N GLY A 118 -4.10 21.30 -2.68
CA GLY A 118 -4.15 22.20 -1.52
C GLY A 118 -3.56 21.62 -0.24
N TRP A 119 -3.04 20.39 -0.26
CA TRP A 119 -2.24 19.86 0.84
C TRP A 119 -0.86 20.51 0.86
N ASP A 120 -0.22 20.48 2.03
CA ASP A 120 1.20 20.81 2.15
C ASP A 120 2.04 19.89 1.25
N ALA A 121 2.89 20.48 0.41
CA ALA A 121 3.66 19.75 -0.58
C ALA A 121 4.60 18.71 0.05
N GLN A 122 5.19 19.01 1.22
CA GLN A 122 6.06 18.06 1.92
C GLN A 122 5.26 16.88 2.47
N LYS A 123 4.03 17.11 2.96
CA LYS A 123 3.12 16.04 3.35
C LYS A 123 2.78 15.11 2.18
N VAL A 124 2.48 15.66 0.99
CA VAL A 124 2.20 14.86 -0.20
C VAL A 124 3.42 14.03 -0.60
N VAL A 125 4.60 14.65 -0.64
CA VAL A 125 5.86 13.95 -0.93
C VAL A 125 6.15 12.84 0.10
N SER A 126 5.92 13.08 1.40
CA SER A 126 6.10 12.05 2.44
C SER A 126 5.17 10.86 2.26
N LEU A 127 3.89 11.12 1.95
CA LEU A 127 2.92 10.08 1.64
C LEU A 127 3.39 9.20 0.47
N TYR A 128 3.78 9.82 -0.65
CA TYR A 128 4.24 9.06 -1.82
C TYR A 128 5.54 8.30 -1.58
N ARG A 129 6.46 8.81 -0.77
CA ARG A 129 7.64 8.04 -0.33
C ARG A 129 7.25 6.82 0.49
N SER A 130 6.29 6.96 1.41
CA SER A 130 5.79 5.83 2.20
C SER A 130 5.08 4.79 1.31
N ILE A 131 4.34 5.23 0.29
CA ILE A 131 3.74 4.35 -0.73
C ILE A 131 4.83 3.61 -1.51
N GLN A 132 5.85 4.31 -2.01
CA GLN A 132 6.97 3.69 -2.73
C GLN A 132 7.72 2.67 -1.90
N ASP A 133 8.02 2.97 -0.64
CA ASP A 133 8.70 2.05 0.27
C ASP A 133 7.92 0.72 0.35
N CYS A 134 6.59 0.82 0.49
CA CYS A 134 5.72 -0.35 0.51
C CYS A 134 5.75 -1.10 -0.82
N LEU A 135 5.69 -0.39 -1.94
CA LEU A 135 5.71 -0.97 -3.28
C LEU A 135 7.03 -1.70 -3.54
N GLN A 136 8.14 -1.10 -3.14
CA GLN A 136 9.47 -1.68 -3.27
C GLN A 136 9.57 -2.95 -2.43
N LEU A 137 9.12 -2.94 -1.18
CA LEU A 137 9.12 -4.12 -0.31
C LEU A 137 8.23 -5.23 -0.87
N LEU A 138 7.00 -4.90 -1.27
CA LEU A 138 6.01 -5.84 -1.77
C LEU A 138 6.48 -6.57 -3.03
N THR A 139 7.33 -5.93 -3.83
CA THR A 139 7.89 -6.49 -5.06
C THR A 139 9.24 -7.18 -4.86
N GLN A 140 9.75 -7.26 -3.62
CA GLN A 140 10.99 -8.00 -3.36
C GLN A 140 10.81 -9.50 -3.53
N PRO A 141 11.85 -10.22 -4.03
CA PRO A 141 11.82 -11.68 -4.15
C PRO A 141 11.48 -12.40 -2.83
N ALA A 142 11.87 -11.83 -1.69
CA ALA A 142 11.57 -12.38 -0.37
C ALA A 142 10.06 -12.51 -0.09
N LEU A 143 9.22 -11.67 -0.71
CA LEU A 143 7.77 -11.68 -0.54
C LEU A 143 7.01 -12.28 -1.74
N ALA A 144 7.72 -12.83 -2.74
CA ALA A 144 7.09 -13.36 -3.96
C ALA A 144 6.09 -14.50 -3.69
N PHE A 145 6.28 -15.28 -2.62
CA PHE A 145 5.33 -16.31 -2.18
C PHE A 145 4.16 -15.76 -1.37
N ALA A 146 4.35 -14.61 -0.72
CA ALA A 146 3.33 -13.92 0.06
C ALA A 146 2.29 -13.27 -0.87
N TYR A 147 2.79 -12.65 -1.93
CA TYR A 147 1.97 -11.87 -2.83
C TYR A 147 2.56 -11.88 -4.24
N ARG A 148 1.73 -12.28 -5.20
CA ARG A 148 2.06 -12.19 -6.63
C ARG A 148 0.92 -11.47 -7.33
N PRO A 149 1.08 -10.19 -7.69
CA PRO A 149 0.04 -9.46 -8.37
C PRO A 149 -0.25 -10.09 -9.73
N ALA A 150 -1.51 -10.09 -10.13
CA ALA A 150 -1.86 -10.51 -11.47
C ALA A 150 -1.38 -9.46 -12.49
N MET A 151 -1.11 -9.89 -13.72
CA MET A 151 -0.52 -9.02 -14.75
C MET A 151 -1.41 -7.81 -15.07
N ASP A 152 -2.72 -8.04 -15.20
CA ASP A 152 -3.74 -6.99 -15.37
C ASP A 152 -3.73 -5.96 -14.23
N GLN A 153 -3.45 -6.39 -13.01
CA GLN A 153 -3.37 -5.49 -11.85
C GLN A 153 -2.11 -4.62 -11.88
N LEU A 154 -0.96 -5.20 -12.27
CA LEU A 154 0.27 -4.44 -12.50
C LEU A 154 0.09 -3.42 -13.63
N PHE A 155 -0.56 -3.83 -14.73
CA PHE A 155 -0.89 -2.94 -15.85
C PHE A 155 -1.76 -1.77 -15.42
N THR A 156 -2.88 -2.06 -14.74
CA THR A 156 -3.78 -1.02 -14.22
C THR A 156 -3.03 -0.04 -13.30
N THR A 157 -2.13 -0.54 -12.47
CA THR A 157 -1.31 0.29 -11.57
C THR A 157 -0.33 1.18 -12.33
N PHE A 158 0.30 0.63 -13.38
CA PHE A 158 1.21 1.36 -14.25
C PHE A 158 0.49 2.44 -15.08
N GLU A 159 -0.63 2.11 -15.72
CA GLU A 159 -1.43 3.07 -16.50
C GLU A 159 -1.86 4.26 -15.64
N ASN A 160 -2.40 3.99 -14.44
CA ASN A 160 -2.79 5.07 -13.52
C ASN A 160 -1.59 5.90 -13.04
N LEU A 161 -0.41 5.30 -12.88
CA LEU A 161 0.80 6.06 -12.56
C LEU A 161 1.21 6.98 -13.72
N ILE A 162 1.17 6.49 -14.96
CA ILE A 162 1.51 7.28 -16.15
C ILE A 162 0.55 8.46 -16.31
N LEU A 163 -0.75 8.24 -16.12
CA LEU A 163 -1.75 9.32 -16.16
C LEU A 163 -1.45 10.44 -15.15
N VAL A 164 -1.00 10.07 -13.95
CA VAL A 164 -0.63 11.06 -12.92
C VAL A 164 0.67 11.77 -13.25
N ILE A 165 1.67 11.05 -13.79
CA ILE A 165 2.92 11.64 -14.25
C ILE A 165 2.66 12.67 -15.35
N ASP A 166 1.88 12.30 -16.37
CA ASP A 166 1.53 13.18 -17.50
C ASP A 166 0.79 14.44 -17.01
N GLY A 167 -0.22 14.26 -16.15
CA GLY A 167 -0.92 15.37 -15.52
C GLY A 167 0.01 16.29 -14.71
N GLN A 168 1.00 15.74 -14.02
CA GLN A 168 1.95 16.51 -13.22
C GLN A 168 2.99 17.25 -14.08
N MET A 169 3.41 16.68 -15.22
CA MET A 169 4.34 17.32 -16.16
C MET A 169 3.76 18.61 -16.77
N LEU A 170 2.44 18.72 -16.86
CA LEU A 170 1.76 19.93 -17.35
C LEU A 170 1.70 21.06 -16.32
N ILE A 171 2.07 20.81 -15.05
CA ILE A 171 2.01 21.79 -13.96
C ILE A 171 3.40 22.36 -13.69
N ASP A 172 3.70 23.54 -14.24
CA ASP A 172 4.99 24.23 -14.05
C ASP A 172 5.10 24.87 -12.65
N ARG A 173 5.59 24.10 -11.67
CA ARG A 173 5.93 24.55 -10.31
C ARG A 173 7.14 23.80 -9.77
N SER A 174 7.98 24.45 -8.96
CA SER A 174 9.15 23.81 -8.34
C SER A 174 8.81 22.63 -7.44
N GLU A 175 7.69 22.69 -6.71
CA GLU A 175 7.16 21.59 -5.89
C GLU A 175 6.66 20.43 -6.75
N SER A 176 6.16 20.70 -7.97
CA SER A 176 5.79 19.68 -8.94
C SER A 176 6.99 18.81 -9.33
N ASN A 177 8.19 19.38 -9.37
CA ASN A 177 9.40 18.64 -9.75
C ASN A 177 9.80 17.60 -8.71
N GLN A 178 9.67 17.91 -7.41
CA GLN A 178 9.98 16.92 -6.36
C GLN A 178 9.02 15.75 -6.41
N LEU A 179 7.72 16.03 -6.52
CA LEU A 179 6.72 14.98 -6.62
C LEU A 179 6.87 14.16 -7.91
N LEU A 180 7.18 14.80 -9.05
CA LEU A 180 7.41 14.10 -10.31
C LEU A 180 8.57 13.10 -10.18
N VAL A 181 9.65 13.47 -9.49
CA VAL A 181 10.76 12.56 -9.17
C VAL A 181 10.27 11.35 -8.37
N GLU A 182 9.39 11.57 -7.39
CA GLU A 182 8.80 10.49 -6.62
C GLU A 182 7.89 9.59 -7.49
N LEU A 183 7.04 10.15 -8.35
CA LEU A 183 6.21 9.35 -9.26
C LEU A 183 7.04 8.51 -10.25
N ILE A 184 8.10 9.10 -10.82
CA ILE A 184 9.04 8.38 -11.70
C ILE A 184 9.73 7.24 -10.94
N ARG A 185 10.08 7.44 -9.66
CA ARG A 185 10.65 6.36 -8.84
C ARG A 185 9.69 5.19 -8.68
N SER A 186 8.39 5.45 -8.52
CA SER A 186 7.37 4.40 -8.50
C SER A 186 7.34 3.62 -9.83
N ALA A 187 7.50 4.30 -10.96
CA ALA A 187 7.53 3.65 -12.28
C ALA A 187 8.73 2.71 -12.41
N ASN A 188 9.90 3.13 -11.90
CA ASN A 188 11.11 2.31 -11.87
C ASN A 188 10.98 1.04 -10.98
N ILE A 189 9.99 0.98 -10.09
CA ILE A 189 9.67 -0.23 -9.33
C ILE A 189 8.70 -1.12 -10.12
N ILE A 190 7.69 -0.54 -10.77
CA ILE A 190 6.64 -1.31 -11.46
C ILE A 190 7.14 -1.91 -12.78
N ILE A 191 7.92 -1.16 -13.57
CA ILE A 191 8.37 -1.57 -14.91
C ILE A 191 9.13 -2.91 -14.87
N PRO A 192 10.15 -3.13 -14.01
CA PRO A 192 10.85 -4.41 -13.97
C PRO A 192 9.95 -5.59 -13.58
N ASN A 193 8.93 -5.35 -12.75
CA ASN A 193 7.96 -6.38 -12.38
C ASN A 193 7.04 -6.75 -13.55
N LEU A 194 6.59 -5.75 -14.32
CA LEU A 194 5.85 -5.97 -15.56
C LEU A 194 6.69 -6.77 -16.57
N GLU A 195 7.93 -6.34 -16.82
CA GLU A 195 8.86 -7.02 -17.75
C GLU A 195 9.08 -8.48 -17.34
N SER A 196 9.32 -8.74 -16.06
CA SER A 196 9.47 -10.10 -15.53
C SER A 196 8.23 -10.97 -15.80
N HIS A 197 7.03 -10.41 -15.57
CA HIS A 197 5.77 -11.10 -15.89
C HIS A 197 5.60 -11.34 -17.40
N MET A 198 6.03 -10.40 -18.25
CA MET A 198 5.98 -10.57 -19.71
C MET A 198 6.90 -11.70 -20.17
N LEU A 199 8.15 -11.70 -19.72
CA LEU A 199 9.15 -12.70 -20.10
C LEU A 199 8.76 -14.10 -19.65
N THR A 200 8.11 -14.23 -18.48
CA THR A 200 7.65 -15.51 -17.94
C THR A 200 6.28 -15.96 -18.46
N SER A 201 5.57 -15.11 -19.21
CA SER A 201 4.27 -15.46 -19.77
C SER A 201 4.42 -16.44 -20.95
N ALA A 202 3.60 -17.50 -20.97
CA ALA A 202 3.62 -18.50 -22.04
C ALA A 202 3.25 -17.93 -23.43
N ASN A 203 2.61 -16.75 -23.48
CA ASN A 203 2.10 -16.11 -24.70
C ASN A 203 2.66 -14.68 -24.87
N GLN A 204 4.00 -14.54 -24.84
CA GLN A 204 4.71 -13.27 -24.93
C GLN A 204 4.21 -12.34 -26.05
N ARG A 205 3.85 -12.88 -27.23
CA ARG A 205 3.33 -12.10 -28.38
C ARG A 205 1.98 -11.44 -28.12
N LYS A 206 1.07 -12.09 -27.38
CA LYS A 206 -0.26 -11.55 -27.07
C LYS A 206 -0.16 -10.43 -26.02
N VAL A 207 0.78 -10.56 -25.09
CA VAL A 207 1.03 -9.59 -24.03
C VAL A 207 1.69 -8.32 -24.58
N GLY A 208 2.67 -8.47 -25.48
CA GLY A 208 3.31 -7.31 -26.13
C GLY A 208 2.34 -6.46 -26.97
N LEU A 209 1.31 -7.07 -27.55
CA LEU A 209 0.29 -6.35 -28.34
C LEU A 209 -0.61 -5.45 -27.48
N ASN A 210 -0.89 -5.82 -26.23
CA ASN A 210 -1.71 -4.99 -25.33
C ASN A 210 -0.96 -3.74 -24.85
N LEU A 211 0.37 -3.79 -24.79
CA LEU A 211 1.24 -2.66 -24.41
C LEU A 211 1.38 -1.60 -25.50
N LEU A 212 1.33 -2.01 -26.77
CA LEU A 212 1.44 -1.10 -27.91
C LEU A 212 0.14 -0.34 -28.22
N GLN A 213 -0.91 -0.59 -27.44
CA GLN A 213 -2.22 0.06 -27.57
C GLN A 213 -2.45 1.15 -26.51
N VAL A 214 -1.53 1.31 -25.56
CA VAL A 214 -1.46 2.38 -24.56
C VAL A 214 -0.46 3.44 -25.03
#